data_AF-A0A544Y3S6-F1
#
_entry.id   AF-A0A544Y3S6-F1
#
_cell.length_a   1.000
_cell.length_b   1.000
_cell.length_c   1.000
_cell.angle_alpha   90.00
_cell.angle_beta   90.00
_cell.angle_gamma   90.00
#
_symmetry.space_group_name_H-M   'P 1'
#
loop_
_entity.id
_entity.type
_entity.pdbx_description
1 polymer ?
#
loop_
_entity_poly.entity_id
_entity_poly.type
_entity_poly.pdbx_seq_one_letter_code
_entity_poly.pdbx_strand_id
1 'polypeptide(L)'
;MQQIGFPASPGAGDLDVRWIHGSESAKHNTDPDIQVHRYDEHTYVLRQNKAINYEAPFMFLMFGNTRALLLDTGATASPAYFPLRRTVDEIVDRWLADHPREDYGLVVAHTHGHGDHIAGDGQFRDRPHTVIVDPAPERVREFFGLGDDLDVLGSVDLGGRVLDAVASPGHHKAAVTFYDRATGLLLTGDTVYPGRLYVADWPAFSADHRPPGEVRRGPPPHPRARLPHRDDHHAGRGLPDPHHLSARRAAAPDDGGAPAADPRRGGGDRRTARRARLSRVHRLRVALRSRNAAACGSARRRTAWARR
;
A
#
# COMPACT_ATOMS: atom_id res chain seq x y z
N MET A 1 0.15 25.96 -15.42
CA MET A 1 1.07 25.24 -14.52
C MET A 1 2.06 24.44 -15.34
N GLN A 2 3.36 24.49 -15.03
CA GLN A 2 4.37 23.70 -15.72
C GLN A 2 4.31 22.24 -15.27
N GLN A 3 4.31 21.31 -16.22
CA GLN A 3 4.38 19.88 -15.95
C GLN A 3 5.81 19.50 -15.53
N ILE A 4 5.94 18.67 -14.50
CA ILE A 4 7.20 18.05 -14.10
C ILE A 4 7.46 16.87 -15.03
N GLY A 5 8.67 16.79 -15.59
CA GLY A 5 9.13 15.64 -16.35
C GLY A 5 9.72 14.59 -15.41
N PHE A 6 9.10 13.43 -15.30
CA PHE A 6 9.66 12.30 -14.56
C PHE A 6 10.44 11.40 -15.53
N PRO A 7 11.74 11.21 -15.32
CA PRO A 7 12.56 10.41 -16.23
C PRO A 7 12.16 8.93 -16.14
N ALA A 8 12.22 8.24 -17.28
CA ALA A 8 12.10 6.78 -17.33
C ALA A 8 13.40 6.07 -16.89
N SER A 9 14.49 6.82 -16.74
CA SER A 9 15.75 6.34 -16.20
C SER A 9 15.89 6.79 -14.75
N PRO A 10 16.13 5.87 -13.80
CA PRO A 10 16.22 6.18 -12.38
C PRO A 10 17.28 7.24 -12.06
N GLY A 11 16.88 8.26 -11.31
CA GLY A 11 17.79 9.12 -10.55
C GLY A 11 17.72 8.74 -9.08
N ALA A 12 18.83 8.27 -8.50
CA ALA A 12 18.86 7.98 -7.07
C ALA A 12 18.83 9.29 -6.26
N GLY A 13 17.97 9.33 -5.25
CA GLY A 13 17.93 10.39 -4.24
C GLY A 13 18.88 10.12 -3.07
N ASP A 14 18.66 10.86 -2.00
CA ASP A 14 19.46 10.82 -0.77
C ASP A 14 18.93 9.77 0.22
N LEU A 15 19.84 8.91 0.70
CA LEU A 15 19.60 7.96 1.80
C LEU A 15 20.65 8.11 2.92
N ASP A 16 21.39 9.22 2.94
CA ASP A 16 22.27 9.55 4.06
C ASP A 16 21.46 10.07 5.24
N VAL A 17 20.72 9.15 5.87
CA VAL A 17 19.84 9.42 6.98
C VAL A 17 20.08 8.40 8.09
N ARG A 18 20.20 8.91 9.32
CA ARG A 18 20.17 8.07 10.50
C ARG A 18 18.72 7.89 10.94
N TRP A 19 18.20 6.68 10.76
CA TRP A 19 16.85 6.35 11.19
C TRP A 19 16.73 6.22 12.71
N ILE A 20 15.65 6.76 13.27
CA ILE A 20 15.31 6.58 14.69
C ILE A 20 15.15 5.09 14.97
N HIS A 21 15.87 4.54 15.95
CA HIS A 21 15.85 3.09 16.24
C HIS A 21 15.15 2.76 17.55
N GLY A 22 14.43 3.74 18.12
CA GLY A 22 13.79 3.68 19.43
C GLY A 22 14.76 3.96 20.57
N SER A 23 14.21 4.02 21.78
CA SER A 23 14.92 4.22 23.04
C SER A 23 14.74 3.00 23.97
N GLU A 24 15.61 2.86 24.97
CA GLU A 24 15.49 1.80 25.99
C GLU A 24 14.13 1.83 26.72
N SER A 25 13.57 3.03 26.87
CA SER A 25 12.25 3.25 27.44
C SER A 25 11.42 4.14 26.53
N ALA A 26 10.25 3.65 26.10
CA ALA A 26 9.30 4.42 25.32
C ALA A 26 8.82 5.67 26.08
N LYS A 27 8.72 5.58 27.42
CA LYS A 27 8.32 6.70 28.30
C LYS A 27 9.30 7.89 28.25
N HIS A 28 10.56 7.63 27.96
CA HIS A 28 11.62 8.65 27.90
C HIS A 28 12.09 8.92 26.47
N ASN A 29 11.36 8.42 25.47
CA ASN A 29 11.66 8.73 24.08
C ASN A 29 11.37 10.21 23.80
N THR A 30 12.32 10.89 23.15
CA THR A 30 12.20 12.29 22.72
C THR A 30 12.29 12.44 21.20
N ASP A 31 12.29 11.33 20.46
CA ASP A 31 12.25 11.34 19.01
C ASP A 31 10.86 11.80 18.53
N PRO A 32 10.73 12.36 17.32
CA PRO A 32 9.42 12.68 16.77
C PRO A 32 8.56 11.43 16.60
N ASP A 33 7.23 11.58 16.67
CA ASP A 33 6.28 10.49 16.42
C ASP A 33 6.44 9.87 15.02
N ILE A 34 6.81 10.71 14.05
CA ILE A 34 7.08 10.34 12.67
C ILE A 34 8.37 11.03 12.25
N GLN A 35 9.42 10.25 11.97
CA GLN A 35 10.61 10.79 11.31
C GLN A 35 10.32 10.94 9.81
N VAL A 36 10.49 12.15 9.29
CA VAL A 36 10.30 12.45 7.87
C VAL A 36 11.67 12.69 7.23
N HIS A 37 11.97 11.94 6.19
CA HIS A 37 13.15 12.12 5.35
C HIS A 37 12.72 12.51 3.94
N ARG A 38 13.33 13.57 3.39
CA ARG A 38 13.14 13.96 1.99
C ARG A 38 14.18 13.22 1.16
N TYR A 39 13.76 12.16 0.47
CA TYR A 39 14.64 11.37 -0.39
C TYR A 39 15.06 12.18 -1.63
N ASP A 40 14.11 12.85 -2.26
CA ASP A 40 14.37 13.80 -3.34
C ASP A 40 13.30 14.90 -3.37
N GLU A 41 13.24 15.68 -4.46
CA GLU A 41 12.27 16.74 -4.61
C GLU A 41 10.80 16.28 -4.53
N HIS A 42 10.52 15.06 -4.98
CA HIS A 42 9.19 14.50 -5.20
C HIS A 42 8.92 13.23 -4.38
N THR A 43 9.80 12.85 -3.44
CA THR A 43 9.75 11.58 -2.72
C THR A 43 10.15 11.77 -1.27
N TYR A 44 9.29 11.29 -0.38
CA TYR A 44 9.51 11.32 1.06
C TYR A 44 9.39 9.92 1.65
N VAL A 45 10.25 9.63 2.61
CA VAL A 45 10.24 8.39 3.39
C VAL A 45 9.89 8.77 4.82
N LEU A 46 8.84 8.16 5.36
CA LEU A 46 8.33 8.40 6.69
C LEU A 46 8.59 7.14 7.53
N ARG A 47 9.07 7.30 8.76
CA ARG A 47 9.28 6.20 9.71
C ARG A 47 8.43 6.44 10.94
N GLN A 48 7.58 5.48 11.27
CA GLN A 48 6.85 5.50 12.54
C GLN A 48 7.82 5.27 13.71
N ASN A 49 7.70 6.07 14.77
CA ASN A 49 8.53 5.91 15.95
C ASN A 49 8.26 4.59 16.67
N LYS A 50 9.34 3.87 16.98
CA LYS A 50 9.30 2.59 17.69
C LYS A 50 8.74 2.69 19.11
N ALA A 51 8.80 3.87 19.72
CA ALA A 51 8.17 4.15 21.01
C ALA A 51 6.63 4.16 20.93
N ILE A 52 6.05 4.41 19.75
CA ILE A 52 4.60 4.35 19.51
C ILE A 52 4.17 2.91 19.21
N ASN A 53 4.86 2.27 18.27
CA ASN A 53 4.61 0.87 17.90
C ASN A 53 5.93 0.17 17.59
N TYR A 54 6.13 -1.02 18.17
CA TYR A 54 7.38 -1.78 18.06
C TYR A 54 7.75 -2.17 16.62
N GLU A 55 6.77 -2.28 15.73
CA GLU A 55 6.99 -2.62 14.31
C GLU A 55 7.70 -1.48 13.57
N ALA A 56 7.43 -0.23 13.98
CA ALA A 56 8.08 0.98 13.44
C ALA A 56 8.14 1.03 11.90
N PRO A 57 7.00 0.81 11.19
CA PRO A 57 6.99 0.66 9.74
C PRO A 57 7.45 1.93 9.02
N PHE A 58 7.88 1.72 7.78
CA PHE A 58 8.16 2.78 6.83
C PHE A 58 6.93 3.03 5.94
N MET A 59 6.65 4.29 5.64
CA MET A 59 5.66 4.72 4.66
C MET A 59 6.34 5.59 3.61
N PHE A 60 5.83 5.58 2.38
CA PHE A 60 6.45 6.29 1.26
C PHE A 60 5.44 7.23 0.62
N LEU A 61 5.79 8.51 0.52
CA LEU A 61 4.95 9.53 -0.11
C LEU A 61 5.63 10.02 -1.39
N MET A 62 4.98 9.82 -2.53
CA MET A 62 5.52 10.08 -3.86
C MET A 62 4.59 10.99 -4.65
N PHE A 63 5.15 12.07 -5.21
CA PHE A 63 4.41 13.09 -5.94
C PHE A 63 4.49 12.86 -7.44
N GLY A 64 3.35 12.99 -8.14
CA GLY A 64 3.25 13.15 -9.59
C GLY A 64 2.55 14.46 -9.97
N ASN A 65 2.21 14.67 -11.24
CA ASN A 65 1.58 15.93 -11.66
C ASN A 65 0.09 16.06 -11.31
N THR A 66 -0.65 14.96 -11.13
CA THR A 66 -2.11 15.00 -10.89
C THR A 66 -2.49 14.57 -9.49
N ARG A 67 -1.66 13.73 -8.85
CA ARG A 67 -1.90 13.18 -7.52
C ARG A 67 -0.60 12.71 -6.88
N ALA A 68 -0.62 12.58 -5.57
CA ALA A 68 0.39 11.85 -4.81
C ALA A 68 -0.06 10.41 -4.53
N LEU A 69 0.90 9.55 -4.21
CA LEU A 69 0.70 8.21 -3.67
C LEU A 69 1.35 8.13 -2.29
N LEU A 70 0.55 7.79 -1.29
CA LEU A 70 1.01 7.32 0.01
C LEU A 70 0.95 5.78 0.01
N LEU A 71 2.11 5.14 0.11
CA LEU A 71 2.21 3.71 0.35
C LEU A 71 2.35 3.44 1.85
N ASP A 72 1.43 2.61 2.34
CA ASP A 72 1.25 2.20 3.73
C ASP A 72 0.83 3.33 4.67
N THR A 73 0.12 2.98 5.74
CA THR A 73 -0.42 3.94 6.73
C THR A 73 -0.01 3.63 8.16
N GLY A 74 1.02 2.79 8.32
CA GLY A 74 1.62 2.48 9.61
C GLY A 74 0.72 1.62 10.52
N ALA A 75 1.21 1.43 11.74
CA ALA A 75 0.70 0.46 12.71
C ALA A 75 -0.11 1.08 13.84
N THR A 76 -0.52 2.33 13.72
CA THR A 76 -1.28 3.02 14.78
C THR A 76 -2.38 3.90 14.19
N ALA A 77 -3.62 3.56 14.52
CA ALA A 77 -4.78 4.28 14.01
C ALA A 77 -4.95 5.67 14.63
N SER A 78 -4.55 5.85 15.88
CA SER A 78 -4.83 7.05 16.65
C SER A 78 -4.00 8.25 16.17
N PRO A 79 -4.63 9.33 15.67
CA PRO A 79 -3.90 10.55 15.28
C PRO A 79 -3.32 11.30 16.48
N ALA A 80 -3.74 10.97 17.71
CA ALA A 80 -3.15 11.56 18.93
C ALA A 80 -1.75 11.01 19.25
N TYR A 81 -1.43 9.80 18.76
CA TYR A 81 -0.12 9.17 18.95
C TYR A 81 0.68 9.09 17.65
N PHE A 82 0.00 8.96 16.52
CA PHE A 82 0.62 8.84 15.20
C PHE A 82 -0.15 9.74 14.23
N PRO A 83 0.16 11.06 14.18
CA PRO A 83 -0.59 12.06 13.42
C PRO A 83 -0.28 12.02 11.90
N LEU A 84 -0.32 10.83 11.29
CA LEU A 84 0.10 10.59 9.90
C LEU A 84 -0.60 11.52 8.91
N ARG A 85 -1.92 11.69 9.03
CA ARG A 85 -2.66 12.57 8.12
C ARG A 85 -2.16 14.00 8.15
N ARG A 86 -1.95 14.55 9.35
CA ARG A 86 -1.43 15.91 9.52
C ARG A 86 -0.05 16.04 8.88
N THR A 87 0.84 15.10 9.15
CA THR A 87 2.20 15.09 8.57
C THR A 87 2.16 15.01 7.04
N VAL A 88 1.31 14.16 6.47
CA VAL A 88 1.16 14.04 5.01
C VAL A 88 0.61 15.34 4.40
N ASP A 89 -0.41 15.95 5.00
CA ASP A 89 -0.96 17.23 4.52
C ASP A 89 0.08 18.35 4.59
N GLU A 90 0.85 18.46 5.68
CA GLU A 90 1.95 19.45 5.79
C GLU A 90 3.06 19.25 4.74
N ILE A 91 3.32 18.01 4.31
CA ILE A 91 4.26 17.75 3.21
C ILE A 91 3.63 18.10 1.86
N VAL A 92 2.37 17.72 1.64
CA VAL A 92 1.63 18.00 0.40
C VAL A 92 1.46 19.51 0.19
N ASP A 93 1.07 20.26 1.22
CA ASP A 93 0.87 21.71 1.14
C ASP A 93 2.16 22.44 0.81
N ARG A 94 3.28 22.07 1.44
CA ARG A 94 4.60 22.62 1.11
C ARG A 94 5.00 22.29 -0.32
N TRP A 95 4.79 21.05 -0.74
CA TRP A 95 5.11 20.64 -2.11
C TRP A 95 4.27 21.41 -3.14
N LEU A 96 2.98 21.63 -2.89
CA LEU A 96 2.06 22.38 -3.75
C LEU A 96 2.36 23.88 -3.78
N ALA A 97 2.94 24.46 -2.73
CA ALA A 97 3.42 25.84 -2.75
C ALA A 97 4.53 26.04 -3.79
N ASP A 98 5.44 25.07 -3.89
CA ASP A 98 6.54 25.08 -4.88
C ASP A 98 6.08 24.58 -6.25
N HIS A 99 5.08 23.70 -6.29
CA HIS A 99 4.57 23.04 -7.49
C HIS A 99 3.05 23.17 -7.61
N PRO A 100 2.51 24.37 -7.92
CA PRO A 100 1.06 24.59 -7.91
C PRO A 100 0.31 23.57 -8.78
N ARG A 101 -0.73 22.92 -8.22
CA ARG A 101 -1.68 22.03 -8.90
C ARG A 101 -3.11 22.32 -8.42
N GLU A 102 -4.06 22.32 -9.35
CA GLU A 102 -5.50 22.41 -9.04
C GLU A 102 -6.05 21.00 -8.80
N ASP A 103 -7.02 20.87 -7.88
CA ASP A 103 -7.71 19.60 -7.57
C ASP A 103 -6.77 18.41 -7.29
N TYR A 104 -5.63 18.66 -6.64
CA TYR A 104 -4.57 17.67 -6.47
C TYR A 104 -5.01 16.48 -5.60
N GLY A 105 -4.91 15.28 -6.17
CA GLY A 105 -5.40 14.06 -5.53
C GLY A 105 -4.38 13.39 -4.59
N LEU A 106 -4.87 12.50 -3.73
CA LEU A 106 -4.05 11.53 -3.00
C LEU A 106 -4.60 10.11 -3.23
N VAL A 107 -3.72 9.16 -3.51
CA VAL A 107 -4.01 7.74 -3.43
C VAL A 107 -3.33 7.21 -2.19
N VAL A 108 -4.08 6.55 -1.32
CA VAL A 108 -3.57 5.75 -0.20
C VAL A 108 -3.69 4.29 -0.62
N ALA A 109 -2.56 3.61 -0.72
CA ALA A 109 -2.51 2.18 -1.04
C ALA A 109 -1.48 1.49 -0.16
N HIS A 110 -1.45 0.16 -0.22
CA HIS A 110 -0.69 -0.64 0.72
C HIS A 110 0.15 -1.67 -0.02
N THR A 111 1.33 -1.96 0.51
CA THR A 111 2.13 -3.09 0.05
C THR A 111 1.43 -4.41 0.37
N HIS A 112 0.68 -4.49 1.48
CA HIS A 112 -0.23 -5.59 1.80
C HIS A 112 -1.24 -5.22 2.91
N GLY A 113 -2.06 -6.19 3.35
CA GLY A 113 -3.21 -5.96 4.23
C GLY A 113 -2.99 -6.21 5.72
N HIS A 114 -1.74 -6.31 6.20
CA HIS A 114 -1.50 -6.44 7.64
C HIS A 114 -1.71 -5.12 8.37
N GLY A 115 -1.97 -5.21 9.68
CA GLY A 115 -2.42 -4.08 10.50
C GLY A 115 -1.43 -2.93 10.53
N ASP A 116 -0.14 -3.22 10.42
CA ASP A 116 0.98 -2.30 10.37
C ASP A 116 1.17 -1.56 9.05
N HIS A 117 0.42 -1.97 8.04
CA HIS A 117 0.36 -1.31 6.75
C HIS A 117 -0.93 -0.51 6.55
N ILE A 118 -1.98 -0.77 7.33
CA ILE A 118 -3.34 -0.23 7.10
C ILE A 118 -3.96 0.50 8.31
N ALA A 119 -3.33 0.50 9.49
CA ALA A 119 -4.00 1.00 10.70
C ALA A 119 -4.34 2.49 10.61
N GLY A 120 -3.55 3.28 9.88
CA GLY A 120 -3.76 4.73 9.72
C GLY A 120 -4.85 5.14 8.72
N ASP A 121 -5.47 4.21 7.99
CA ASP A 121 -6.45 4.50 6.92
C ASP A 121 -7.59 5.41 7.38
N GLY A 122 -8.02 5.20 8.62
CA GLY A 122 -9.10 5.98 9.23
C GLY A 122 -8.85 7.48 9.21
N GLN A 123 -7.59 7.92 9.24
CA GLN A 123 -7.20 9.33 9.24
C GLN A 123 -7.39 10.02 7.86
N PHE A 124 -7.62 9.25 6.80
CA PHE A 124 -7.75 9.77 5.43
C PHE A 124 -9.18 9.71 4.88
N ARG A 125 -10.14 9.09 5.60
CA ARG A 125 -11.50 8.84 5.10
C ARG A 125 -12.29 10.10 4.75
N ASP A 126 -12.03 11.19 5.45
CA ASP A 126 -12.65 12.50 5.25
C ASP A 126 -11.75 13.48 4.47
N ARG A 127 -10.60 13.01 3.98
CA ARG A 127 -9.71 13.82 3.15
C ARG A 127 -10.35 14.11 1.79
N PRO A 128 -10.48 15.39 1.38
CA PRO A 128 -10.90 15.73 0.03
C PRO A 128 -9.97 15.11 -1.03
N HIS A 129 -10.53 14.82 -2.22
CA HIS A 129 -9.78 14.32 -3.39
C HIS A 129 -8.88 13.10 -3.09
N THR A 130 -9.33 12.20 -2.21
CA THR A 130 -8.53 11.05 -1.77
C THR A 130 -9.22 9.73 -2.08
N VAL A 131 -8.43 8.79 -2.60
CA VAL A 131 -8.84 7.41 -2.84
C VAL A 131 -8.03 6.52 -1.90
N ILE A 132 -8.72 5.74 -1.06
CA ILE A 132 -8.09 4.67 -0.28
C ILE A 132 -8.37 3.36 -1.00
N VAL A 133 -7.31 2.63 -1.36
CA VAL A 133 -7.41 1.33 -2.01
C VAL A 133 -7.67 0.28 -0.95
N ASP A 134 -8.82 -0.38 -1.03
CA ASP A 134 -9.18 -1.47 -0.11
C ASP A 134 -8.13 -2.60 -0.19
N PRO A 135 -7.56 -3.05 0.95
CA PRO A 135 -6.48 -4.03 0.98
C PRO A 135 -6.93 -5.47 0.66
N ALA A 136 -8.22 -5.68 0.36
CA ALA A 136 -8.71 -6.96 -0.13
C ALA A 136 -8.02 -7.35 -1.45
N PRO A 137 -7.54 -8.61 -1.60
CA PRO A 137 -6.78 -9.04 -2.77
C PRO A 137 -7.44 -8.73 -4.12
N GLU A 138 -8.76 -8.89 -4.22
CA GLU A 138 -9.52 -8.63 -5.45
C GLU A 138 -9.56 -7.13 -5.79
N ARG A 139 -9.59 -6.26 -4.78
CA ARG A 139 -9.62 -4.80 -4.93
C ARG A 139 -8.26 -4.25 -5.31
N VAL A 140 -7.21 -4.78 -4.70
CA VAL A 140 -5.82 -4.48 -5.07
C VAL A 140 -5.57 -4.87 -6.53
N ARG A 141 -5.98 -6.08 -6.94
CA ARG A 141 -5.86 -6.54 -8.34
C ARG A 141 -6.63 -5.65 -9.30
N GLU A 142 -7.89 -5.33 -9.00
CA GLU A 142 -8.73 -4.45 -9.81
C GLU A 142 -8.12 -3.05 -9.96
N PHE A 143 -7.61 -2.46 -8.88
CA PHE A 143 -7.09 -1.10 -8.88
C PHE A 143 -5.80 -0.95 -9.69
N PHE A 144 -4.85 -1.86 -9.50
CA PHE A 144 -3.56 -1.81 -10.20
C PHE A 144 -3.57 -2.47 -11.58
N GLY A 145 -4.66 -3.15 -11.94
CA GLY A 145 -4.75 -3.91 -13.19
C GLY A 145 -3.85 -5.14 -13.20
N LEU A 146 -3.65 -5.77 -12.04
CA LEU A 146 -2.86 -7.00 -11.92
C LEU A 146 -3.62 -8.17 -12.54
N GLY A 147 -2.89 -9.01 -13.29
CA GLY A 147 -3.43 -10.26 -13.84
C GLY A 147 -3.49 -11.39 -12.81
N ASP A 148 -4.06 -12.52 -13.22
CA ASP A 148 -4.00 -13.77 -12.44
C ASP A 148 -2.61 -14.43 -12.52
N ASP A 149 -1.85 -14.17 -13.60
CA ASP A 149 -0.48 -14.62 -13.80
C ASP A 149 0.51 -13.59 -13.22
N LEU A 150 1.51 -14.08 -12.46
CA LEU A 150 2.52 -13.23 -11.78
C LEU A 150 3.39 -12.41 -12.74
N ASP A 151 3.46 -12.80 -14.01
CA ASP A 151 4.21 -12.08 -15.06
C ASP A 151 3.47 -10.86 -15.62
N VAL A 152 2.19 -10.67 -15.27
CA VAL A 152 1.39 -9.54 -15.73
C VAL A 152 1.51 -8.38 -14.73
N LEU A 153 2.38 -7.43 -15.08
CA LEU A 153 2.59 -6.22 -14.29
C LEU A 153 1.36 -5.29 -14.35
N GLY A 154 0.95 -4.82 -13.19
CA GLY A 154 0.06 -3.68 -13.03
C GLY A 154 0.84 -2.37 -13.01
N SER A 155 0.14 -1.25 -12.85
CA SER A 155 0.80 0.05 -12.66
C SER A 155 -0.10 1.08 -11.99
N VAL A 156 0.52 2.14 -11.48
CA VAL A 156 -0.17 3.36 -11.05
C VAL A 156 0.53 4.58 -11.63
N ASP A 157 -0.24 5.40 -12.36
CA ASP A 157 0.23 6.67 -12.92
C ASP A 157 -0.25 7.85 -12.06
N LEU A 158 0.70 8.67 -11.61
CA LEU A 158 0.48 9.85 -10.77
C LEU A 158 0.45 11.16 -11.58
N GLY A 159 0.32 11.06 -12.90
CA GLY A 159 0.41 12.18 -13.84
C GLY A 159 1.82 12.29 -14.41
N GLY A 160 2.30 11.24 -15.07
CA GLY A 160 3.62 11.16 -15.69
C GLY A 160 4.70 10.50 -14.82
N ARG A 161 4.48 10.34 -13.51
CA ARG A 161 5.28 9.46 -12.65
C ARG A 161 4.57 8.12 -12.55
N VAL A 162 5.17 7.08 -13.12
CA VAL A 162 4.59 5.74 -13.17
C VAL A 162 5.35 4.81 -12.26
N LEU A 163 4.62 4.11 -11.39
CA LEU A 163 5.12 2.97 -10.64
C LEU A 163 4.56 1.70 -11.26
N ASP A 164 5.44 0.72 -11.46
CA ASP A 164 5.04 -0.65 -11.77
C ASP A 164 4.59 -1.35 -10.50
N ALA A 165 3.53 -2.14 -10.61
CA ALA A 165 3.00 -2.96 -9.52
C ALA A 165 3.16 -4.44 -9.91
N VAL A 166 3.81 -5.21 -9.06
CA VAL A 166 4.03 -6.65 -9.25
C VAL A 166 3.32 -7.39 -8.15
N ALA A 167 2.42 -8.30 -8.50
CA ALA A 167 1.82 -9.18 -7.49
C ALA A 167 2.94 -10.04 -6.89
N SER A 168 3.12 -9.98 -5.57
CA SER A 168 4.14 -10.72 -4.84
C SER A 168 3.52 -11.57 -3.72
N PRO A 169 2.55 -12.45 -4.04
CA PRO A 169 1.86 -13.23 -3.02
C PRO A 169 2.81 -14.22 -2.34
N GLY A 170 2.61 -14.44 -1.04
CA GLY A 170 3.37 -15.41 -0.26
C GLY A 170 3.29 -15.13 1.23
N HIS A 171 3.80 -13.95 1.63
CA HIS A 171 3.60 -13.43 2.98
C HIS A 171 2.12 -13.05 3.20
N HIS A 172 1.52 -12.34 2.25
CA HIS A 172 0.10 -11.99 2.25
C HIS A 172 -0.50 -12.13 0.84
N LYS A 173 -1.79 -12.49 0.72
CA LYS A 173 -2.44 -12.76 -0.59
C LYS A 173 -2.62 -11.53 -1.48
N ALA A 174 -2.66 -10.35 -0.86
CA ALA A 174 -2.74 -9.06 -1.53
C ALA A 174 -1.38 -8.36 -1.63
N ALA A 175 -0.27 -9.05 -1.35
CA ALA A 175 1.04 -8.43 -1.36
C ALA A 175 1.42 -7.96 -2.78
N VAL A 176 1.92 -6.73 -2.85
CA VAL A 176 2.36 -6.07 -4.08
C VAL A 176 3.71 -5.41 -3.82
N THR A 177 4.64 -5.67 -4.73
CA THR A 177 5.93 -4.98 -4.81
C THR A 177 5.81 -3.84 -5.82
N PHE A 178 6.22 -2.64 -5.44
CA PHE A 178 6.20 -1.48 -6.32
C PHE A 178 7.59 -1.13 -6.81
N TYR A 179 7.74 -0.89 -8.10
CA TYR A 179 8.96 -0.34 -8.69
C TYR A 179 8.68 1.08 -9.22
N ASP A 180 9.29 2.08 -8.60
CA ASP A 180 9.16 3.47 -9.05
C ASP A 180 10.18 3.77 -10.15
N ARG A 181 9.70 3.97 -11.38
CA ARG A 181 10.55 4.18 -12.54
C ARG A 181 11.40 5.46 -12.45
N ALA A 182 10.93 6.46 -11.70
CA ALA A 182 11.62 7.75 -11.57
C ALA A 182 12.86 7.67 -10.65
N THR A 183 12.76 6.92 -9.55
CA THR A 183 13.83 6.83 -8.53
C THR A 183 14.61 5.52 -8.58
N GLY A 184 14.03 4.46 -9.16
CA GLY A 184 14.56 3.11 -9.12
C GLY A 184 14.33 2.40 -7.78
N LEU A 185 13.54 2.97 -6.87
CA LEU A 185 13.18 2.33 -5.62
C LEU A 185 12.30 1.10 -5.88
N LEU A 186 12.64 -0.01 -5.21
CA LEU A 186 11.84 -1.22 -5.14
C LEU A 186 11.25 -1.35 -3.74
N LEU A 187 9.95 -1.16 -3.60
CA LEU A 187 9.21 -1.13 -2.35
C LEU A 187 8.48 -2.46 -2.18
N THR A 188 9.05 -3.34 -1.36
CA THR A 188 8.62 -4.75 -1.25
C THR A 188 7.63 -5.02 -0.13
N GLY A 189 7.36 -4.03 0.73
CA GLY A 189 6.75 -4.29 2.03
C GLY A 189 7.52 -5.39 2.77
N ASP A 190 6.77 -6.29 3.40
CA ASP A 190 7.32 -7.41 4.17
C ASP A 190 7.76 -8.61 3.34
N THR A 191 7.63 -8.56 2.01
CA THR A 191 8.05 -9.68 1.15
C THR A 191 9.57 -9.91 1.22
N VAL A 192 10.36 -8.84 1.35
CA VAL A 192 11.82 -8.92 1.46
C VAL A 192 12.32 -8.06 2.63
N TYR A 193 12.83 -8.70 3.69
CA TYR A 193 13.56 -7.98 4.74
C TYR A 193 14.63 -8.85 5.41
N PRO A 194 15.73 -8.26 5.93
CA PRO A 194 16.73 -8.97 6.71
C PRO A 194 16.19 -9.27 8.12
N GLY A 195 15.35 -10.29 8.23
CA GLY A 195 14.74 -10.70 9.49
C GLY A 195 13.91 -11.98 9.37
N ARG A 196 13.13 -12.27 10.41
CA ARG A 196 12.35 -13.52 10.49
C ARG A 196 10.98 -13.38 9.83
N LEU A 197 10.87 -13.79 8.57
CA LEU A 197 9.63 -13.77 7.81
C LEU A 197 8.62 -14.84 8.24
N TYR A 198 7.36 -14.44 8.41
CA TYR A 198 6.22 -15.35 8.59
C TYR A 198 5.54 -15.57 7.24
N VAL A 199 5.69 -16.75 6.65
CA VAL A 199 5.15 -17.06 5.32
C VAL A 199 3.91 -17.93 5.46
N ALA A 200 2.77 -17.42 5.00
CA ALA A 200 1.50 -18.15 5.04
C ALA A 200 1.40 -19.19 3.91
N ASP A 201 1.93 -18.87 2.73
CA ASP A 201 1.96 -19.75 1.55
C ASP A 201 3.41 -19.96 1.09
N TRP A 202 4.04 -21.01 1.62
CA TRP A 202 5.44 -21.32 1.32
C TRP A 202 5.70 -21.68 -0.15
N PRO A 203 4.84 -22.48 -0.82
CA PRO A 203 4.95 -22.70 -2.26
C PRO A 203 4.92 -21.42 -3.09
N ALA A 204 3.97 -20.51 -2.85
CA ALA A 204 3.87 -19.25 -3.59
C ALA A 204 5.08 -18.35 -3.33
N PHE A 205 5.45 -18.19 -2.06
CA PHE A 205 6.63 -17.43 -1.66
C PHE A 205 7.92 -17.93 -2.32
N SER A 206 8.12 -19.25 -2.33
CA SER A 206 9.32 -19.86 -2.93
C SER A 206 9.35 -19.72 -4.46
N ALA A 207 8.18 -19.70 -5.12
CA ALA A 207 8.08 -19.48 -6.55
C ALA A 207 8.45 -18.04 -6.93
N ASP A 208 7.99 -17.05 -6.16
CA ASP A 208 8.30 -15.63 -6.30
C ASP A 208 9.80 -15.32 -6.09
N HIS A 209 10.45 -16.02 -5.14
CA HIS A 209 11.84 -15.78 -4.75
C HIS A 209 12.86 -16.68 -5.46
N ARG A 210 12.42 -17.50 -6.42
CA ARG A 210 13.34 -18.36 -7.18
C ARG A 210 14.14 -17.49 -8.16
N PRO A 211 15.48 -17.60 -8.21
CA PRO A 211 16.24 -16.94 -9.26
C PRO A 211 15.74 -17.46 -10.62
N PRO A 212 15.30 -16.59 -11.54
CA PRO A 212 14.87 -17.04 -12.84
C PRO A 212 16.07 -17.70 -13.55
N GLY A 213 15.86 -18.91 -14.06
CA GLY A 213 16.81 -19.56 -14.95
C GLY A 213 17.02 -18.67 -16.17
N GLU A 214 18.24 -18.14 -16.32
CA GLU A 214 18.71 -17.32 -17.45
C GLU A 214 17.79 -16.16 -17.88
N VAL A 215 17.76 -15.07 -17.10
CA VAL A 215 17.38 -13.77 -17.66
C VAL A 215 18.56 -13.19 -18.44
N ARG A 216 18.35 -13.09 -19.75
CA ARG A 216 19.21 -12.43 -20.72
C ARG A 216 19.35 -10.94 -20.35
N ARG A 217 20.49 -10.60 -19.73
CA ARG A 217 21.05 -9.24 -19.47
C ARG A 217 20.03 -8.12 -19.21
N GLY A 218 19.72 -7.91 -17.92
CA GLY A 218 19.17 -6.65 -17.41
C GLY A 218 20.20 -5.49 -17.43
N PRO A 219 19.77 -4.26 -17.10
CA PRO A 219 20.59 -3.04 -17.19
C PRO A 219 21.84 -3.11 -16.30
N PRO A 220 22.88 -2.30 -16.59
CA PRO A 220 24.16 -2.39 -15.90
C PRO A 220 24.00 -2.18 -14.38
N PRO A 221 24.86 -2.81 -13.57
CA PRO A 221 24.75 -2.74 -12.12
C PRO A 221 24.87 -1.31 -11.61
N HIS A 222 23.91 -0.91 -10.77
CA HIS A 222 24.06 0.26 -9.90
C HIS A 222 25.29 0.05 -8.98
N PRO A 223 26.07 1.10 -8.69
CA PRO A 223 27.10 1.02 -7.67
C PRO A 223 26.45 0.64 -6.34
N ARG A 224 26.96 -0.44 -5.71
CA ARG A 224 26.51 -0.94 -4.42
C ARG A 224 26.57 0.16 -3.37
N ALA A 225 25.45 0.77 -3.04
CA ALA A 225 25.30 1.44 -1.76
C ALA A 225 25.34 0.34 -0.68
N ARG A 226 26.39 0.35 0.13
CA ARG A 226 26.49 -0.51 1.31
C ARG A 226 25.35 -0.14 2.25
N LEU A 227 24.41 -1.05 2.45
CA LEU A 227 23.47 -0.95 3.57
C LEU A 227 24.27 -1.00 4.89
N PRO A 228 24.17 -0.01 5.78
CA PRO A 228 24.84 -0.05 7.06
C PRO A 228 23.97 -0.83 8.05
N HIS A 229 24.08 -2.15 8.03
CA HIS A 229 23.80 -2.94 9.23
C HIS A 229 25.11 -3.56 9.69
N ARG A 230 25.81 -2.80 10.53
CA ARG A 230 26.93 -3.32 11.32
C ARG A 230 26.89 -2.70 12.70
N ASP A 231 25.87 -3.10 13.47
CA ASP A 231 25.91 -3.06 14.93
C ASP A 231 25.93 -4.51 15.43
N ASP A 232 27.02 -5.21 15.14
CA ASP A 232 27.43 -6.32 16.00
C ASP A 232 27.98 -5.68 17.27
N HIS A 233 27.20 -5.62 18.35
CA HIS A 233 27.62 -5.90 19.73
C HIS A 233 26.41 -5.79 20.68
N HIS A 234 26.14 -6.90 21.38
CA HIS A 234 25.16 -7.08 22.47
C HIS A 234 23.67 -7.18 22.13
N ALA A 235 23.30 -8.16 21.30
CA ALA A 235 21.99 -8.83 21.49
C ALA A 235 22.11 -9.79 22.68
N GLY A 236 21.68 -9.33 23.85
CA GLY A 236 21.48 -10.16 25.03
C GLY A 236 20.54 -11.35 24.73
N ARG A 237 20.75 -12.44 25.48
CA ARG A 237 20.01 -13.71 25.40
C ARG A 237 18.50 -13.47 25.23
N GLY A 238 17.91 -14.21 24.30
CA GLY A 238 16.53 -14.05 23.84
C GLY A 238 15.50 -13.87 24.95
N LEU A 239 14.68 -12.82 24.80
CA LEU A 239 13.43 -12.67 25.53
C LEU A 239 12.46 -13.77 25.06
N PRO A 240 11.73 -14.42 25.98
CA PRO A 240 10.72 -15.41 25.60
C PRO A 240 9.51 -14.74 24.94
N ASP A 241 8.93 -15.50 24.02
CA ASP A 241 7.76 -15.20 23.19
C ASP A 241 6.50 -14.89 24.03
N PRO A 242 5.83 -13.73 23.86
CA PRO A 242 4.58 -13.42 24.55
C PRO A 242 3.36 -14.19 23.99
N HIS A 243 3.48 -14.91 22.88
CA HIS A 243 2.39 -15.73 22.32
C HIS A 243 2.35 -17.17 22.84
N HIS A 244 3.22 -17.53 23.79
CA HIS A 244 3.21 -18.84 24.46
C HIS A 244 2.73 -18.75 25.93
N LEU A 245 1.48 -18.32 26.13
CA LEU A 245 0.78 -18.63 27.38
C LEU A 245 0.26 -20.07 27.31
N SER A 246 0.96 -21.00 27.97
CA SER A 246 0.43 -22.32 28.26
C SER A 246 -0.89 -22.18 29.04
N ALA A 247 -1.97 -22.70 28.46
CA ALA A 247 -3.27 -22.77 29.11
C ALA A 247 -3.16 -23.67 30.34
N ARG A 248 -2.97 -23.08 31.53
CA ARG A 248 -3.26 -23.77 32.79
C ARG A 248 -4.78 -23.93 32.86
N ARG A 249 -5.26 -25.18 32.82
CA ARG A 249 -6.64 -25.55 33.17
C ARG A 249 -6.97 -24.97 34.56
N ALA A 250 -7.80 -23.95 34.60
CA ALA A 250 -8.58 -23.62 35.80
C ALA A 250 -9.85 -24.48 35.76
N ALA A 251 -10.11 -25.21 36.84
CA ALA A 251 -11.36 -25.94 37.03
C ALA A 251 -12.53 -24.94 37.13
N ALA A 252 -13.60 -25.20 36.38
CA ALA A 252 -14.87 -24.49 36.53
C ALA A 252 -15.66 -25.09 37.71
N PRO A 253 -16.38 -24.26 38.51
CA PRO A 253 -17.31 -24.76 39.51
C PRO A 253 -18.59 -25.28 38.83
N ASP A 254 -19.21 -26.22 39.54
CA ASP A 254 -20.35 -27.05 39.16
C ASP A 254 -21.65 -26.31 39.48
N ASP A 255 -22.39 -25.87 38.44
CA ASP A 255 -23.71 -25.28 38.59
C ASP A 255 -24.73 -26.07 37.76
N GLY A 256 -25.55 -26.85 38.45
CA GLY A 256 -26.61 -27.67 37.89
C GLY A 256 -27.73 -26.86 37.25
N GLY A 257 -28.14 -27.28 36.04
CA GLY A 257 -29.34 -26.80 35.36
C GLY A 257 -29.72 -27.74 34.21
N ALA A 258 -30.90 -28.37 34.31
CA ALA A 258 -31.47 -29.33 33.35
C ALA A 258 -31.86 -28.69 31.99
N PRO A 259 -32.07 -29.48 30.91
CA PRO A 259 -31.94 -29.00 29.54
C PRO A 259 -33.23 -28.44 28.94
N ALA A 260 -33.10 -27.42 28.08
CA ALA A 260 -34.18 -26.90 27.23
C ALA A 260 -34.05 -27.40 25.79
N ALA A 261 -35.20 -27.70 25.18
CA ALA A 261 -35.39 -28.48 23.97
C ALA A 261 -35.06 -27.76 22.63
N ASP A 262 -34.73 -28.58 21.64
CA ASP A 262 -34.54 -28.30 20.21
C ASP A 262 -35.87 -28.02 19.47
N PRO A 263 -35.92 -27.00 18.58
CA PRO A 263 -36.85 -27.05 17.47
C PRO A 263 -36.18 -26.73 16.13
N ARG A 264 -35.62 -27.75 15.46
CA ARG A 264 -35.51 -27.78 13.99
C ARG A 264 -36.75 -28.42 13.36
N ARG A 265 -37.73 -27.61 12.94
CA ARG A 265 -38.64 -27.95 11.83
C ARG A 265 -39.09 -26.68 11.09
N GLY A 266 -38.78 -26.59 9.79
CA GLY A 266 -39.29 -25.53 8.92
C GLY A 266 -38.48 -25.39 7.63
N GLY A 267 -38.73 -26.27 6.65
CA GLY A 267 -38.21 -26.13 5.29
C GLY A 267 -38.95 -25.04 4.51
N GLY A 268 -38.22 -24.25 3.72
CA GLY A 268 -38.75 -23.20 2.86
C GLY A 268 -37.75 -22.75 1.79
N ASP A 269 -38.18 -22.85 0.54
CA ASP A 269 -37.46 -22.77 -0.72
C ASP A 269 -36.77 -21.40 -1.01
N ARG A 270 -35.47 -21.41 -1.33
CA ARG A 270 -34.65 -20.22 -1.68
C ARG A 270 -34.26 -20.16 -3.17
N ARG A 271 -35.08 -20.65 -4.11
CA ARG A 271 -34.78 -20.56 -5.55
C ARG A 271 -35.51 -19.48 -6.34
N THR A 272 -36.45 -18.73 -5.77
CA THR A 272 -37.26 -17.74 -6.53
C THR A 272 -36.86 -16.28 -6.33
N ALA A 273 -36.07 -15.93 -5.31
CA ALA A 273 -35.65 -14.54 -5.07
C ALA A 273 -34.47 -14.05 -5.94
N ARG A 274 -33.81 -14.93 -6.70
CA ARG A 274 -32.59 -14.60 -7.46
C ARG A 274 -32.82 -14.16 -8.91
N ARG A 275 -34.05 -14.26 -9.44
CA ARG A 275 -34.38 -13.89 -10.83
C ARG A 275 -34.88 -12.46 -11.04
N ALA A 276 -35.32 -11.75 -10.00
CA ALA A 276 -35.87 -10.39 -10.16
C ALA A 276 -34.84 -9.25 -10.09
N ARG A 277 -33.60 -9.50 -9.62
CA ARG A 277 -32.54 -8.45 -9.52
C ARG A 277 -31.63 -8.35 -10.76
N LEU A 278 -31.72 -9.28 -11.70
CA LEU A 278 -30.86 -9.33 -12.89
C LEU A 278 -31.34 -8.47 -14.07
N SER A 279 -32.60 -8.00 -14.08
CA SER A 279 -33.13 -7.19 -15.20
C SER A 279 -32.89 -5.67 -15.05
N ARG A 280 -32.54 -5.18 -13.86
CA ARG A 280 -32.32 -3.74 -13.61
C ARG A 280 -30.87 -3.30 -13.90
N VAL A 281 -29.91 -4.21 -13.77
CA VAL A 281 -28.47 -3.94 -14.03
C VAL A 281 -28.16 -3.93 -15.54
N HIS A 282 -28.96 -4.61 -16.36
CA HIS A 282 -28.75 -4.66 -17.80
C HIS A 282 -29.18 -3.36 -18.53
N ARG A 283 -30.17 -2.61 -18.00
CA ARG A 283 -30.61 -1.34 -18.61
C ARG A 283 -29.66 -0.16 -18.34
N LEU A 284 -28.84 -0.20 -17.30
CA LEU A 284 -27.83 0.85 -17.03
C LEU A 284 -26.54 0.69 -17.88
N ARG A 285 -26.24 -0.51 -18.36
CA ARG A 285 -25.05 -0.78 -19.19
C ARG A 285 -25.17 -0.28 -20.65
N VAL A 286 -26.38 -0.06 -21.16
CA VAL A 286 -26.60 0.44 -22.53
C VAL A 286 -26.51 1.98 -22.60
N ALA A 287 -26.90 2.70 -21.54
CA ALA A 287 -26.89 4.17 -21.55
C ALA A 287 -25.49 4.81 -21.40
N LEU A 288 -24.52 4.11 -20.79
CA LEU A 288 -23.15 4.63 -20.67
C LEU A 288 -22.26 4.37 -21.90
N ARG A 289 -22.63 3.43 -22.78
CA ARG A 289 -21.87 3.17 -24.03
C ARG A 289 -22.20 4.15 -25.16
N SER A 290 -23.35 4.83 -25.11
CA SER A 290 -23.76 5.80 -26.13
C SER A 290 -23.13 7.19 -25.95
N ARG A 291 -22.66 7.54 -24.73
CA ARG A 291 -22.07 8.86 -24.44
C ARG A 291 -20.59 8.97 -24.79
N ASN A 292 -19.83 7.87 -24.78
CA ASN A 292 -18.41 7.88 -25.15
C ASN A 292 -18.16 7.79 -26.67
N ALA A 293 -19.15 7.41 -27.49
CA ALA A 293 -19.01 7.38 -28.95
C ALA A 293 -19.29 8.74 -29.63
N ALA A 294 -20.02 9.65 -28.98
CA ALA A 294 -20.34 10.97 -29.54
C ALA A 294 -19.21 12.01 -29.34
N ALA A 295 -18.31 11.80 -28.38
CA ALA A 295 -17.21 12.73 -28.09
C ALA A 295 -15.96 12.53 -28.98
N CYS A 296 -15.86 11.41 -29.72
CA CYS A 296 -14.71 11.12 -30.58
C CYS A 296 -14.94 11.50 -32.07
N GLY A 297 -16.18 11.88 -32.44
CA GLY A 297 -16.55 12.21 -33.83
C GLY A 297 -16.44 13.69 -34.23
N SER A 298 -16.26 14.62 -33.28
CA SER A 298 -16.29 16.07 -33.56
C SER A 298 -14.91 16.73 -33.75
N ALA A 299 -13.81 16.00 -33.50
CA ALA A 299 -12.45 16.54 -33.59
C ALA A 299 -11.74 16.32 -34.96
N ARG A 300 -12.41 15.74 -35.97
CA ARG A 300 -11.84 15.50 -37.32
C ARG A 300 -12.48 16.28 -38.47
N ARG A 301 -13.21 17.37 -38.19
CA ARG A 301 -13.75 18.26 -39.24
C ARG A 301 -13.62 19.74 -38.90
N ARG A 302 -12.40 20.23 -38.66
CA ARG A 302 -12.10 21.69 -38.70
C ARG A 302 -10.67 21.97 -39.18
N THR A 303 -10.29 21.42 -40.33
CA THR A 303 -9.10 21.85 -41.10
C THR A 303 -9.35 21.61 -42.59
N ALA A 304 -10.24 22.40 -43.19
CA ALA A 304 -10.33 22.65 -44.63
C ALA A 304 -11.24 23.87 -44.80
N TRP A 305 -10.89 24.77 -45.73
CA TRP A 305 -11.43 26.13 -45.97
C TRP A 305 -10.64 27.29 -45.35
N ALA A 306 -9.47 27.54 -45.93
CA ALA A 306 -8.92 28.88 -46.13
C ALA A 306 -7.88 28.85 -47.26
N ARG A 307 -8.35 28.67 -48.51
CA ARG A 307 -7.65 29.04 -49.74
C ARG A 307 -8.68 29.39 -50.81
N ARG A 308 -9.02 30.68 -50.86
CA ARG A 308 -9.33 31.49 -52.03
C ARG A 308 -9.71 32.88 -51.55
#